data_AF-A0A831NP06-F1
#
_entry.id   AF-A0A831NP06-F1
#
_cell.length_a   1.000
_cell.length_b   1.000
_cell.length_c   1.000
_cell.angle_alpha   90.00
_cell.angle_beta   90.00
_cell.angle_gamma   90.00
#
_symmetry.space_group_name_H-M   'P 1'
#
loop_
_entity.id
_entity.type
_entity.pdbx_description
1 polymer ?
#
loop_
_entity_poly.entity_id
_entity_poly.type
_entity_poly.pdbx_seq_one_letter_code
_entity_poly.pdbx_strand_id
1 'polypeptide(L)'
;MKQNILLFILILLISGCSQKEIEPSFSLQEETSSITLASAASSQTVIRFTSTREWKASTSSEWLLISPTSGEAGTYQMALTASSKNNSKNSRTATVNLVSAGLTQSFTVTQSPAEYVELEQTTYYTEVQGGSLQVKFTTNLSTDELAIYGTASWLTQPANSRTDQAYVVNLTVLPNEDEKERTAYLCFCKTNGEEEEVLNSVTILQEGTSTSTSTDYSADKTVRVLQRATQGSGLPIVLMGDGFLDTDIVNGTYDEVMNKAMENLFTEEPLKSLQSYFNVYSVTAVSRSNRFDGYNTAFGCQMEGGMSTLITGNDENVIDYIQCVEGIDVSETLAVVVLNSPSYAGTTYFGYYSENQVTELAIAYCPIIYNLENDSFRQVLVHEAVGHGFAKLEDEYSYEENGKMPSDEINDVKVLQSYGWAQNVDFTQDENTILWSSFLKDSRYSSEGIGIYEGGCTYMRGVYRPTEDSMMNTNTCGFNAPSRKAIYDMVMRRGENRETTYEEFADFDSQNVSQVQTLTRTSNTISRPFTRPHFVHKSINK
;
A
#
# COMPACT_ATOMS: atom_id res chain seq x y z
N MET A 1 -70.79 64.73 -30.60
CA MET A 1 -70.61 65.83 -31.57
C MET A 1 -69.50 65.43 -32.52
N LYS A 2 -69.69 65.80 -33.79
CA LYS A 2 -68.96 65.34 -34.98
C LYS A 2 -67.50 65.80 -35.05
N GLN A 3 -66.79 65.18 -36.01
CA GLN A 3 -65.67 65.73 -36.82
C GLN A 3 -64.28 65.74 -36.16
N ASN A 4 -63.16 65.42 -36.81
CA ASN A 4 -62.83 65.36 -38.23
C ASN A 4 -61.71 64.34 -38.52
N ILE A 5 -61.79 63.76 -39.70
CA ILE A 5 -60.73 63.02 -40.40
C ILE A 5 -59.65 64.01 -40.85
N LEU A 6 -58.36 63.70 -40.62
CA LEU A 6 -57.26 64.24 -41.43
C LEU A 6 -56.24 63.12 -41.70
N LEU A 7 -56.09 62.84 -42.99
CA LEU A 7 -55.18 61.87 -43.59
C LEU A 7 -53.79 62.53 -43.73
N PHE A 8 -52.72 61.89 -43.26
CA PHE A 8 -51.35 62.28 -43.63
C PHE A 8 -50.55 61.05 -44.05
N ILE A 9 -50.03 61.13 -45.27
CA ILE A 9 -49.18 60.18 -45.98
C ILE A 9 -47.91 59.90 -45.17
N LEU A 10 -47.60 58.61 -44.94
CA LEU A 10 -46.33 58.15 -44.37
C LEU A 10 -45.49 57.51 -45.49
N ILE A 11 -44.38 58.17 -45.85
CA ILE A 11 -43.40 57.67 -46.80
C ILE A 11 -42.44 56.73 -46.06
N LEU A 12 -42.42 55.46 -46.49
CA LEU A 12 -41.45 54.45 -46.09
C LEU A 12 -40.06 54.77 -46.69
N LEU A 13 -39.05 54.92 -45.82
CA LEU A 13 -37.64 54.86 -46.19
C LEU A 13 -36.99 53.71 -45.42
N ILE A 14 -36.80 52.57 -46.11
CA ILE A 14 -36.04 51.44 -45.60
C ILE A 14 -34.57 51.73 -45.93
N SER A 15 -33.79 52.16 -44.94
CA SER A 15 -32.33 52.24 -45.07
C SER A 15 -31.74 50.98 -44.45
N GLY A 16 -31.24 50.07 -45.30
CA GLY A 16 -30.43 48.94 -44.87
C GLY A 16 -29.06 49.44 -44.41
N CYS A 17 -28.82 49.39 -43.10
CA CYS A 17 -27.47 49.43 -42.54
C CYS A 17 -26.93 48.00 -42.53
N SER A 18 -25.90 47.72 -43.34
CA SER A 18 -25.02 46.59 -43.11
C SER A 18 -24.25 46.85 -41.82
N GLN A 19 -24.72 46.25 -40.71
CA GLN A 19 -23.89 46.15 -39.50
C GLN A 19 -22.63 45.39 -39.88
N LYS A 20 -21.48 46.05 -39.75
CA LYS A 20 -20.16 45.43 -39.85
C LYS A 20 -20.10 44.33 -38.80
N GLU A 21 -19.98 43.07 -39.20
CA GLU A 21 -19.72 41.97 -38.26
C GLU A 21 -18.40 42.26 -37.54
N ILE A 22 -18.45 42.29 -36.21
CA ILE A 22 -17.26 42.45 -35.38
C ILE A 22 -16.55 41.09 -35.39
N GLU A 23 -15.25 41.05 -35.69
CA GLU A 23 -14.49 39.80 -35.62
C GLU A 23 -14.30 39.36 -34.15
N PRO A 24 -14.44 38.06 -33.82
CA PRO A 24 -14.18 37.55 -32.48
C PRO A 24 -12.70 37.65 -32.14
N SER A 25 -12.39 38.13 -30.94
CA SER A 25 -11.03 38.17 -30.41
C SER A 25 -11.06 38.16 -28.88
N PHE A 26 -10.04 37.54 -28.30
CA PHE A 26 -9.79 37.57 -26.86
C PHE A 26 -8.50 38.33 -26.58
N SER A 27 -8.53 39.18 -25.56
CA SER A 27 -7.35 39.81 -24.99
C SER A 27 -7.26 39.45 -23.52
N LEU A 28 -6.25 38.67 -23.15
CA LEU A 28 -5.91 38.34 -21.78
C LEU A 28 -4.89 39.37 -21.26
N GLN A 29 -5.03 39.85 -20.02
CA GLN A 29 -3.99 40.71 -19.44
C GLN A 29 -2.67 39.93 -19.27
N GLU A 30 -1.53 40.60 -19.54
CA GLU A 30 -0.18 40.05 -19.36
C GLU A 30 -0.02 39.57 -17.90
N GLU A 31 0.15 38.25 -17.75
CA GLU A 31 0.41 37.40 -16.55
C GLU A 31 -0.34 36.05 -16.56
N THR A 32 -1.16 35.77 -17.57
CA THR A 32 -2.02 34.56 -17.64
C THR A 32 -1.40 33.31 -18.29
N SER A 33 -0.11 33.31 -18.62
CA SER A 33 0.54 32.14 -19.25
C SER A 33 0.67 30.93 -18.32
N SER A 34 0.64 31.12 -17.00
CA SER A 34 0.56 30.02 -16.02
C SER A 34 -0.23 30.48 -14.79
N ILE A 35 -1.39 29.87 -14.57
CA ILE A 35 -2.23 30.15 -13.39
C ILE A 35 -2.02 29.01 -12.40
N THR A 36 -1.66 29.35 -11.16
CA THR A 36 -1.46 28.35 -10.10
C THR A 36 -2.43 28.57 -8.96
N LEU A 37 -3.13 27.50 -8.56
CA LEU A 37 -3.94 27.42 -7.34
C LEU A 37 -3.18 26.63 -6.28
N ALA A 38 -3.38 26.97 -5.01
CA ALA A 38 -2.87 26.18 -3.89
C ALA A 38 -3.53 24.78 -3.87
N SER A 39 -2.87 23.83 -3.22
CA SER A 39 -3.35 22.44 -3.11
C SER A 39 -4.70 22.34 -2.40
N ALA A 40 -5.06 23.29 -1.54
CA ALA A 40 -6.31 23.29 -0.78
C ALA A 40 -7.58 23.30 -1.65
N ALA A 41 -8.63 22.64 -1.16
CA ALA A 41 -9.97 22.82 -1.70
C ALA A 41 -10.41 24.28 -1.56
N SER A 42 -11.24 24.75 -2.49
CA SER A 42 -11.70 26.14 -2.56
C SER A 42 -10.61 27.19 -2.77
N SER A 43 -9.34 26.80 -3.01
CA SER A 43 -8.32 27.73 -3.49
C SER A 43 -8.83 28.41 -4.76
N GLN A 44 -8.77 29.74 -4.77
CA GLN A 44 -9.39 30.54 -5.81
C GLN A 44 -8.45 31.65 -6.32
N THR A 45 -8.52 31.91 -7.61
CA THR A 45 -7.94 33.11 -8.22
C THR A 45 -8.91 33.71 -9.24
N VAL A 46 -8.61 34.91 -9.72
CA VAL A 46 -9.45 35.63 -10.69
C VAL A 46 -8.58 36.06 -11.86
N ILE A 47 -9.00 35.71 -13.07
CA ILE A 47 -8.41 36.24 -14.29
C ILE A 47 -9.26 37.33 -14.90
N ARG A 48 -8.63 38.18 -15.72
CA ARG A 48 -9.29 39.23 -16.49
C ARG A 48 -9.05 39.02 -17.97
N PHE A 49 -10.13 39.11 -18.74
CA PHE A 49 -10.05 39.08 -20.20
C PHE A 49 -11.10 39.97 -20.83
N THR A 50 -10.84 40.40 -22.05
CA THR A 50 -11.77 41.14 -22.89
C THR A 50 -12.15 40.28 -24.09
N SER A 51 -13.45 40.18 -24.37
CA SER A 51 -13.99 39.58 -25.59
C SER A 51 -14.64 40.65 -26.45
N THR A 52 -14.37 40.67 -27.76
CA THR A 52 -15.06 41.58 -28.70
C THR A 52 -16.48 41.13 -29.05
N ARG A 53 -16.86 39.90 -28.66
CA ARG A 53 -18.14 39.24 -28.95
C ARG A 53 -18.64 38.39 -27.79
N GLU A 54 -19.84 37.84 -27.94
CA GLU A 54 -20.36 36.80 -27.06
C GLU A 54 -19.38 35.64 -26.92
N TRP A 55 -19.27 35.10 -25.71
CA TRP A 55 -18.30 34.06 -25.38
C TRP A 55 -18.89 33.01 -24.45
N LYS A 56 -18.32 31.81 -24.51
CA LYS A 56 -18.55 30.69 -23.58
C LYS A 56 -17.22 30.16 -23.06
N ALA A 57 -17.22 29.62 -21.85
CA ALA A 57 -16.07 29.00 -21.25
C ALA A 57 -16.35 27.56 -20.82
N SER A 58 -15.33 26.70 -20.95
CA SER A 58 -15.34 25.33 -20.46
C SER A 58 -13.99 24.96 -19.86
N THR A 59 -13.97 23.92 -19.03
CA THR A 59 -12.77 23.34 -18.41
C THR A 59 -12.65 21.87 -18.81
N SER A 60 -11.42 21.37 -18.92
CA SER A 60 -11.15 19.95 -19.21
C SER A 60 -11.24 19.04 -17.98
N SER A 61 -11.44 19.60 -16.78
CA SER A 61 -11.43 18.81 -15.54
C SER A 61 -12.48 19.28 -14.53
N GLU A 62 -13.06 18.31 -13.84
CA GLU A 62 -14.11 18.50 -12.83
C GLU A 62 -13.58 19.05 -11.50
N TRP A 63 -12.26 18.96 -11.27
CA TRP A 63 -11.65 19.55 -10.09
C TRP A 63 -11.60 21.08 -10.14
N LEU A 64 -11.79 21.70 -11.32
CA LEU A 64 -11.73 23.15 -11.50
C LEU A 64 -13.12 23.73 -11.82
N LEU A 65 -13.63 24.60 -10.97
CA LEU A 65 -14.84 25.39 -11.21
C LEU A 65 -14.47 26.73 -11.82
N ILE A 66 -15.22 27.15 -12.84
CA ILE A 66 -15.04 28.43 -13.52
C ILE A 66 -16.35 29.24 -13.50
N SER A 67 -16.27 30.54 -13.22
CA SER A 67 -17.46 31.41 -13.21
C SER A 67 -17.09 32.87 -13.51
N PRO A 68 -17.81 33.58 -14.41
CA PRO A 68 -18.94 33.11 -15.19
C PRO A 68 -18.52 32.19 -16.35
N THR A 69 -19.45 31.35 -16.85
CA THR A 69 -19.21 30.43 -17.98
C THR A 69 -19.64 31.00 -19.34
N SER A 70 -20.23 32.19 -19.36
CA SER A 70 -20.59 32.89 -20.60
C SER A 70 -20.78 34.39 -20.36
N GLY A 71 -20.70 35.17 -21.43
CA GLY A 71 -20.98 36.60 -21.43
C GLY A 71 -21.10 37.17 -22.83
N GLU A 72 -21.46 38.45 -22.92
CA GLU A 72 -21.53 39.23 -24.16
C GLU A 72 -20.15 39.84 -24.47
N ALA A 73 -20.08 40.71 -25.47
CA ALA A 73 -18.89 41.53 -25.70
C ALA A 73 -18.60 42.44 -24.50
N GLY A 74 -17.34 42.46 -24.04
CA GLY A 74 -16.94 43.25 -22.88
C GLY A 74 -15.73 42.69 -22.14
N THR A 75 -15.41 43.34 -21.01
CA THR A 75 -14.34 42.89 -20.11
C THR A 75 -14.94 42.16 -18.92
N TYR A 76 -14.41 40.97 -18.63
CA TYR A 76 -14.92 40.08 -17.61
C TYR A 76 -13.83 39.68 -16.61
N GLN A 77 -14.28 39.40 -15.39
CA GLN A 77 -13.48 38.73 -14.37
C GLN A 77 -14.02 37.31 -14.24
N MET A 78 -13.14 36.30 -14.39
CA MET A 78 -13.50 34.90 -14.22
C MET A 78 -12.80 34.35 -12.98
N ALA A 79 -13.60 33.88 -12.03
CA ALA A 79 -13.16 33.10 -10.89
C ALA A 79 -12.79 31.68 -11.35
N LEU A 80 -11.64 31.21 -10.87
CA LEU A 80 -11.14 29.85 -11.04
C LEU A 80 -10.99 29.27 -9.63
N THR A 81 -11.78 28.27 -9.29
CA THR A 81 -11.85 27.71 -7.93
C THR A 81 -11.62 26.20 -7.96
N ALA A 82 -10.69 25.70 -7.15
CA ALA A 82 -10.53 24.27 -6.96
C ALA A 82 -11.73 23.69 -6.20
N SER A 83 -12.48 22.75 -6.78
CA SER A 83 -13.58 22.06 -6.09
C SER A 83 -13.09 21.06 -5.05
N SER A 84 -11.86 20.52 -5.21
CA SER A 84 -11.26 19.56 -4.29
C SER A 84 -9.80 19.89 -3.97
N LYS A 85 -9.32 19.36 -2.85
CA LYS A 85 -7.90 19.41 -2.47
C LYS A 85 -7.10 18.49 -3.41
N ASN A 86 -5.90 18.91 -3.82
CA ASN A 86 -4.93 18.01 -4.42
C ASN A 86 -4.15 17.30 -3.30
N ASN A 87 -4.37 16.00 -3.14
CA ASN A 87 -3.71 15.17 -2.13
C ASN A 87 -2.43 14.48 -2.64
N SER A 88 -2.12 14.62 -3.94
CA SER A 88 -0.96 13.96 -4.54
C SER A 88 0.31 14.80 -4.39
N LYS A 89 1.49 14.15 -4.41
CA LYS A 89 2.81 14.82 -4.44
C LYS A 89 3.10 15.53 -5.78
N ASN A 90 2.22 15.40 -6.76
CA ASN A 90 2.35 15.99 -8.09
C ASN A 90 1.34 17.14 -8.30
N SER A 91 1.72 18.12 -9.10
CA SER A 91 0.74 19.12 -9.56
C SER A 91 -0.26 18.48 -10.51
N ARG A 92 -1.53 18.91 -10.48
CA ARG A 92 -2.53 18.53 -11.48
C ARG A 92 -2.94 19.74 -12.31
N THR A 93 -3.27 19.52 -13.59
CA THR A 93 -3.56 20.60 -14.53
C THR A 93 -4.95 20.45 -15.16
N ALA A 94 -5.57 21.58 -15.48
CA ALA A 94 -6.80 21.67 -16.26
C ALA A 94 -6.65 22.76 -17.32
N THR A 95 -7.23 22.54 -18.50
CA THR A 95 -7.26 23.51 -19.57
C THR A 95 -8.60 24.21 -19.58
N VAL A 96 -8.59 25.54 -19.53
CA VAL A 96 -9.78 26.37 -19.72
C VAL A 96 -9.81 26.85 -21.16
N ASN A 97 -10.96 26.70 -21.82
CA ASN A 97 -11.19 27.13 -23.19
C ASN A 97 -12.24 28.25 -23.21
N LEU A 98 -11.87 29.40 -23.76
CA LEU A 98 -12.79 30.49 -24.10
C LEU A 98 -13.13 30.40 -25.59
N VAL A 99 -14.42 30.35 -25.92
CA VAL A 99 -14.91 30.18 -27.28
C VAL A 99 -15.81 31.35 -27.67
N SER A 100 -15.51 32.02 -28.77
CA SER A 100 -16.33 33.08 -29.36
C SER A 100 -16.40 32.92 -30.89
N ALA A 101 -17.60 32.70 -31.43
CA ALA A 101 -17.86 32.52 -32.86
C ALA A 101 -16.84 31.62 -33.62
N GLY A 102 -16.44 30.50 -32.99
CA GLY A 102 -15.50 29.52 -33.57
C GLY A 102 -14.01 29.76 -33.24
N LEU A 103 -13.64 30.95 -32.77
CA LEU A 103 -12.30 31.21 -32.20
C LEU A 103 -12.21 30.60 -30.81
N THR A 104 -11.15 29.83 -30.54
CA THR A 104 -10.84 29.26 -29.23
C THR A 104 -9.55 29.83 -28.68
N GLN A 105 -9.59 30.39 -27.48
CA GLN A 105 -8.43 30.79 -26.70
C GLN A 105 -8.32 29.89 -25.47
N SER A 106 -7.19 29.23 -25.29
CA SER A 106 -6.97 28.31 -24.16
C SER A 106 -5.88 28.81 -23.23
N PHE A 107 -5.97 28.43 -21.95
CA PHE A 107 -4.90 28.59 -20.97
C PHE A 107 -4.95 27.46 -19.93
N THR A 108 -3.82 27.20 -19.29
CA THR A 108 -3.67 26.11 -18.31
C THR A 108 -3.75 26.65 -16.89
N VAL A 109 -4.54 25.95 -16.07
CA VAL A 109 -4.62 26.13 -14.62
C VAL A 109 -3.97 24.93 -13.96
N THR A 110 -2.97 25.19 -13.13
CA THR A 110 -2.25 24.18 -12.36
C THR A 110 -2.68 24.29 -10.90
N GLN A 111 -2.95 23.16 -10.25
CA GLN A 111 -3.06 23.11 -8.80
C GLN A 111 -1.79 22.49 -8.22
N SER A 112 -1.16 23.18 -7.27
CA SER A 112 0.06 22.74 -6.59
C SER A 112 -0.11 21.36 -5.94
N PRO A 113 0.98 20.59 -5.78
CA PRO A 113 0.97 19.31 -5.04
C PRO A 113 0.61 19.52 -3.56
N ALA A 114 0.22 18.43 -2.90
CA ALA A 114 0.11 18.37 -1.45
C ALA A 114 1.48 18.67 -0.80
N GLU A 115 1.44 19.34 0.34
CA GLU A 115 2.62 19.55 1.17
C GLU A 115 2.93 18.27 1.94
N TYR A 116 4.21 17.91 2.06
CA TYR A 116 4.60 16.64 2.68
C TYR A 116 5.92 16.73 3.43
N VAL A 117 6.11 15.83 4.39
CA VAL A 117 7.40 15.46 4.95
C VAL A 117 7.52 13.95 4.89
N GLU A 118 8.53 13.47 4.18
CA GLU A 118 8.79 12.04 3.97
C GLU A 118 10.07 11.65 4.70
N LEU A 119 9.95 10.70 5.62
CA LEU A 119 11.02 10.27 6.51
C LEU A 119 11.67 9.00 5.94
N GLU A 120 13.01 8.92 6.00
CA GLU A 120 13.75 7.70 5.64
C GLU A 120 13.45 6.55 6.64
N GLN A 121 13.18 6.91 7.89
CA GLN A 121 12.85 5.99 8.97
C GLN A 121 11.97 6.71 10.01
N THR A 122 10.93 6.05 10.53
CA THR A 122 10.07 6.63 11.59
C THR A 122 10.41 6.21 12.99
N THR A 123 11.25 5.20 13.18
CA THR A 123 11.55 4.68 14.51
C THR A 123 13.05 4.51 14.68
N TYR A 124 13.62 5.20 15.66
CA TYR A 124 15.04 5.09 15.98
C TYR A 124 15.22 4.55 17.39
N TYR A 125 16.19 3.66 17.55
CA TYR A 125 16.58 3.09 18.84
C TYR A 125 17.91 3.67 19.27
N THR A 126 18.00 4.02 20.55
CA THR A 126 19.24 4.50 21.17
C THR A 126 19.53 3.71 22.43
N GLU A 127 20.83 3.52 22.70
CA GLU A 127 21.29 2.88 23.91
C GLU A 127 21.05 3.77 25.14
N VAL A 128 21.14 3.16 26.32
CA VAL A 128 21.02 3.86 27.61
C VAL A 128 21.95 5.07 27.73
N GLN A 129 23.15 5.03 27.13
CA GLN A 129 24.10 6.15 27.16
C GLN A 129 23.72 7.32 26.24
N GLY A 130 22.73 7.13 25.36
CA GLY A 130 22.38 8.11 24.33
C GLY A 130 23.48 8.23 23.27
N GLY A 131 23.55 9.38 22.60
CA GLY A 131 24.51 9.61 21.52
C GLY A 131 23.99 10.53 20.43
N SER A 132 24.67 10.54 19.29
CA SER A 132 24.24 11.30 18.11
C SER A 132 23.28 10.47 17.26
N LEU A 133 22.19 11.10 16.83
CA LEU A 133 21.15 10.51 16.01
C LEU A 133 20.91 11.40 14.79
N GLN A 134 20.82 10.81 13.59
CA GLN A 134 20.53 11.55 12.35
C GLN A 134 19.16 11.12 11.82
N VAL A 135 18.23 12.06 11.75
CA VAL A 135 16.93 11.84 11.12
C VAL A 135 16.94 12.47 9.74
N LYS A 136 16.84 11.65 8.70
CA LYS A 136 16.83 12.12 7.31
C LYS A 136 15.41 12.19 6.77
N PHE A 137 15.13 13.23 5.98
CA PHE A 137 13.81 13.46 5.40
C PHE A 137 13.87 14.29 4.11
N THR A 138 12.79 14.22 3.33
CA THR A 138 12.53 15.09 2.17
C THR A 138 11.21 15.83 2.36
N THR A 139 11.08 17.02 1.77
CA THR A 139 9.86 17.85 1.86
C THR A 139 9.81 18.83 0.69
N ASN A 140 8.60 19.25 0.30
CA ASN A 140 8.37 20.37 -0.59
C ASN A 140 8.08 21.70 0.13
N LEU A 141 8.12 21.72 1.46
CA LEU A 141 7.98 22.94 2.25
C LEU A 141 9.26 23.77 2.24
N SER A 142 9.09 25.09 2.30
CA SER A 142 10.22 25.99 2.55
C SER A 142 10.63 25.94 4.03
N THR A 143 11.78 26.55 4.31
CA THR A 143 12.36 26.60 5.66
C THR A 143 11.47 27.27 6.69
N ASP A 144 10.86 28.37 6.28
CA ASP A 144 10.10 29.22 7.19
C ASP A 144 8.70 28.63 7.47
N GLU A 145 8.30 27.62 6.68
CA GLU A 145 7.02 26.92 6.79
C GLU A 145 7.13 25.60 7.56
N LEU A 146 8.34 25.04 7.75
CA LEU A 146 8.55 23.77 8.45
C LEU A 146 9.14 24.00 9.85
N ALA A 147 8.30 23.79 10.87
CA ALA A 147 8.71 23.71 12.26
C ALA A 147 9.05 22.26 12.63
N ILE A 148 10.17 22.05 13.33
CA ILE A 148 10.58 20.74 13.83
C ILE A 148 10.80 20.87 15.33
N TYR A 149 10.14 20.03 16.13
CA TYR A 149 10.34 20.03 17.58
C TYR A 149 10.36 18.62 18.15
N GLY A 150 11.25 18.42 19.13
CA GLY A 150 11.26 17.24 19.97
C GLY A 150 10.23 17.40 21.10
N THR A 151 9.50 16.32 21.42
CA THR A 151 8.55 16.31 22.54
C THR A 151 9.21 16.09 23.90
N ALA A 152 10.53 15.84 23.92
CA ALA A 152 11.25 15.55 25.15
C ALA A 152 12.52 16.39 25.28
N SER A 153 12.79 16.83 26.51
CA SER A 153 13.97 17.63 26.87
C SER A 153 15.30 16.88 26.78
N TRP A 154 15.27 15.55 26.71
CA TRP A 154 16.45 14.70 26.52
C TRP A 154 16.85 14.53 25.05
N LEU A 155 16.10 15.11 24.12
CA LEU A 155 16.49 15.29 22.73
C LEU A 155 16.94 16.74 22.50
N THR A 156 18.18 16.93 22.05
CA THR A 156 18.72 18.26 21.78
C THR A 156 19.20 18.35 20.33
N GLN A 157 18.89 19.46 19.66
CA GLN A 157 19.32 19.69 18.28
C GLN A 157 20.55 20.63 18.26
N PRO A 158 21.66 20.29 17.58
CA PRO A 158 22.73 21.25 17.30
C PRO A 158 22.25 22.29 16.28
N ALA A 159 22.81 23.50 16.35
CA ALA A 159 22.45 24.59 15.44
C ALA A 159 22.83 24.26 13.98
N ASN A 160 21.81 23.98 13.16
CA ASN A 160 21.76 23.94 11.69
C ASN A 160 22.86 23.18 10.93
N SER A 161 22.44 22.16 10.17
CA SER A 161 23.23 21.63 9.04
C SER A 161 22.31 21.31 7.87
N ARG A 162 22.53 21.94 6.71
CA ARG A 162 21.78 21.70 5.47
C ARG A 162 22.72 21.40 4.31
N THR A 163 22.33 20.46 3.46
CA THR A 163 22.87 20.22 2.12
C THR A 163 21.73 19.86 1.15
N ASP A 164 21.85 20.27 -0.11
CA ASP A 164 20.77 20.63 -1.05
C ASP A 164 19.85 19.52 -1.61
N GLN A 165 19.90 18.26 -1.17
CA GLN A 165 19.01 17.21 -1.73
C GLN A 165 18.42 16.21 -0.72
N ALA A 166 18.81 16.26 0.56
CA ALA A 166 18.20 15.51 1.65
C ALA A 166 18.36 16.32 2.95
N TYR A 167 17.26 16.59 3.66
CA TYR A 167 17.33 17.31 4.92
C TYR A 167 17.68 16.35 6.05
N VAL A 168 18.59 16.77 6.95
CA VAL A 168 19.04 15.96 8.09
C VAL A 168 18.81 16.74 9.37
N VAL A 169 18.03 16.18 10.31
CA VAL A 169 17.96 16.64 11.69
C VAL A 169 19.00 15.86 12.49
N ASN A 170 20.09 16.53 12.86
CA ASN A 170 21.01 15.99 13.84
C ASN A 170 20.42 16.18 15.23
N LEU A 171 20.38 15.12 16.03
CA LEU A 171 19.96 15.12 17.41
C LEU A 171 21.09 14.59 18.29
N THR A 172 21.19 15.11 19.51
CA THR A 172 21.94 14.51 20.60
C THR A 172 20.93 14.02 21.63
N VAL A 173 20.94 12.71 21.83
CA VAL A 173 20.13 11.99 22.81
C VAL A 173 20.93 11.92 24.11
N LEU A 174 20.41 12.49 25.18
CA LEU A 174 21.05 12.43 26.50
C LEU A 174 20.93 11.02 27.10
N PRO A 175 21.84 10.59 27.99
CA PRO A 175 21.71 9.32 28.71
C PRO A 175 20.36 9.17 29.42
N ASN A 176 19.84 7.95 29.46
CA ASN A 176 18.70 7.57 30.28
C ASN A 176 19.19 6.92 31.57
N GLU A 177 18.93 7.58 32.70
CA GLU A 177 19.34 7.09 34.03
C GLU A 177 18.24 6.25 34.69
N ASP A 178 17.06 6.13 34.06
CA ASP A 178 15.93 5.35 34.56
C ASP A 178 16.05 3.88 34.14
N GLU A 179 15.53 2.96 34.97
CA GLU A 179 15.52 1.52 34.66
C GLU A 179 14.66 1.16 33.44
N LYS A 180 13.63 1.97 33.17
CA LYS A 180 12.68 1.74 32.08
C LYS A 180 13.12 2.49 30.83
N GLU A 181 12.81 1.88 29.68
CA GLU A 181 12.88 2.59 28.41
C GLU A 181 11.99 3.83 28.41
N ARG A 182 12.37 4.81 27.60
CA ARG A 182 11.63 6.05 27.41
C ARG A 182 11.47 6.35 25.93
N THR A 183 10.35 6.99 25.61
CA THR A 183 9.97 7.33 24.23
C THR A 183 9.82 8.83 24.08
N ALA A 184 10.31 9.36 22.98
CA ALA A 184 10.06 10.73 22.54
C ALA A 184 9.67 10.75 21.07
N TYR A 185 9.12 11.88 20.64
CA TYR A 185 8.74 12.13 19.27
C TYR A 185 9.48 13.35 18.75
N LEU A 186 9.89 13.29 17.48
CA LEU A 186 10.31 14.45 16.72
C LEU A 186 9.21 14.75 15.70
N CYS A 187 8.47 15.84 15.93
CA CYS A 187 7.35 16.24 15.09
C CYS A 187 7.81 17.18 13.99
N PHE A 188 7.30 16.98 12.78
CA PHE A 188 7.51 17.83 11.61
C PHE A 188 6.17 18.51 11.28
N CYS A 189 6.11 19.81 11.54
CA CYS A 189 4.87 20.57 11.49
C CYS A 189 4.95 21.66 10.43
N LYS A 190 3.89 21.80 9.64
CA LYS A 190 3.67 23.00 8.86
C LYS A 190 3.23 24.13 9.80
N THR A 191 3.84 25.30 9.69
CA THR A 191 3.42 26.51 10.41
C THR A 191 3.07 27.62 9.44
N ASN A 192 1.99 28.34 9.75
CA ASN A 192 1.64 29.60 9.08
C ASN A 192 1.74 30.80 10.04
N GLY A 193 2.45 30.64 11.16
CA GLY A 193 2.63 31.66 12.21
C GLY A 193 1.57 31.67 13.31
N GLU A 194 0.34 31.20 13.06
CA GLU A 194 -0.75 31.12 14.05
C GLU A 194 -1.27 29.68 14.30
N GLU A 195 -1.18 28.79 13.30
CA GLU A 195 -1.61 27.40 13.38
C GLU A 195 -0.48 26.46 12.95
N GLU A 196 -0.37 25.32 13.64
CA GLU A 196 0.58 24.25 13.34
C GLU A 196 -0.16 22.94 12.98
N GLU A 197 0.20 22.36 11.84
CA GLU A 197 -0.32 21.06 11.37
C GLU A 197 0.84 20.05 11.37
N VAL A 198 0.72 18.96 12.12
CA VAL A 198 1.71 17.87 12.10
C VAL A 198 1.60 17.13 10.77
N LEU A 199 2.66 17.19 9.95
CA LEU A 199 2.74 16.48 8.68
C LEU A 199 3.32 15.07 8.85
N ASN A 200 4.29 14.90 9.74
CA ASN A 200 4.88 13.60 10.05
C ASN A 200 5.56 13.62 11.44
N SER A 201 5.89 12.45 11.98
CA SER A 201 6.66 12.35 13.22
C SER A 201 7.55 11.11 13.24
N VAL A 202 8.70 11.25 13.91
CA VAL A 202 9.59 10.14 14.23
C VAL A 202 9.44 9.78 15.69
N THR A 203 9.41 8.48 15.99
CA THR A 203 9.48 7.92 17.33
C THR A 203 10.94 7.59 17.66
N ILE A 204 11.42 8.03 18.82
CA ILE A 204 12.76 7.75 19.32
C ILE A 204 12.61 7.00 20.64
N LEU A 205 13.06 5.75 20.65
CA LEU A 205 13.06 4.89 21.84
C LEU A 205 14.49 4.83 22.40
N GLN A 206 14.62 5.04 23.71
CA GLN A 206 15.89 4.93 24.41
C GLN A 206 15.78 3.91 25.53
N GLU A 207 16.78 3.02 25.64
CA GLU A 207 16.83 2.01 26.72
C GLU A 207 16.81 2.65 28.10
N GLY A 208 16.27 1.92 29.07
CA GLY A 208 16.60 2.15 30.47
C GLY A 208 17.86 1.39 30.89
N THR A 209 18.32 1.64 32.11
CA THR A 209 19.52 1.01 32.69
C THR A 209 19.36 -0.49 32.90
N SER A 210 18.12 -0.98 32.94
CA SER A 210 17.79 -2.40 33.00
C SER A 210 17.46 -2.87 31.59
N THR A 211 18.49 -3.17 30.78
CA THR A 211 18.26 -3.72 29.44
C THR A 211 17.62 -5.09 29.58
N SER A 212 16.37 -5.24 29.13
CA SER A 212 15.74 -6.54 28.92
C SER A 212 16.39 -7.20 27.70
N THR A 213 17.63 -7.64 27.88
CA THR A 213 18.36 -8.45 26.90
C THR A 213 18.44 -9.87 27.42
N SER A 214 18.33 -10.83 26.51
CA SER A 214 18.48 -12.23 26.87
C SER A 214 19.85 -12.52 27.46
N THR A 215 19.86 -13.33 28.52
CA THR A 215 21.07 -13.82 29.18
C THR A 215 21.18 -15.34 29.11
N ASP A 216 20.08 -16.04 28.87
CA ASP A 216 20.00 -17.49 28.71
C ASP A 216 19.52 -17.88 27.31
N TYR A 217 20.40 -18.52 26.53
CA TYR A 217 20.10 -19.01 25.18
C TYR A 217 19.89 -20.53 25.14
N SER A 218 19.73 -21.18 26.29
CA SER A 218 19.63 -22.65 26.37
C SER A 218 18.42 -23.24 25.65
N ALA A 219 17.35 -22.46 25.45
CA ALA A 219 16.16 -22.85 24.70
C ALA A 219 16.26 -22.58 23.18
N ASP A 220 17.29 -21.88 22.73
CA ASP A 220 17.47 -21.55 21.31
C ASP A 220 17.62 -22.81 20.44
N LYS A 221 17.03 -22.77 19.25
CA LYS A 221 16.97 -23.88 18.28
C LYS A 221 16.26 -25.14 18.78
N THR A 222 15.48 -25.06 19.86
CA THR A 222 14.63 -26.18 20.27
C THR A 222 13.41 -26.30 19.36
N VAL A 223 13.02 -27.54 19.04
CA VAL A 223 11.95 -27.84 18.09
C VAL A 223 10.74 -28.42 18.82
N ARG A 224 9.56 -27.89 18.54
CA ARG A 224 8.27 -28.47 18.92
C ARG A 224 7.47 -28.85 17.69
N VAL A 225 6.94 -30.07 17.68
CA VAL A 225 5.96 -30.50 16.68
C VAL A 225 4.59 -30.02 17.12
N LEU A 226 3.97 -29.10 16.38
CA LEU A 226 2.62 -28.62 16.65
C LEU A 226 1.56 -29.48 15.96
N GLN A 227 1.86 -29.96 14.75
CA GLN A 227 0.98 -30.82 13.98
C GLN A 227 1.76 -31.79 13.11
N ARG A 228 1.23 -33.01 12.98
CA ARG A 228 1.63 -33.95 11.93
C ARG A 228 0.51 -34.12 10.93
N ALA A 229 0.86 -34.14 9.65
CA ALA A 229 -0.09 -34.41 8.59
C ALA A 229 -0.68 -35.82 8.74
N THR A 230 -1.94 -35.96 8.36
CA THR A 230 -2.64 -37.24 8.26
C THR A 230 -2.98 -37.59 6.81
N GLN A 231 -2.73 -36.67 5.88
CA GLN A 231 -2.88 -36.83 4.43
C GLN A 231 -1.63 -36.34 3.69
N GLY A 232 -1.38 -36.91 2.51
CA GLY A 232 -0.24 -36.54 1.65
C GLY A 232 1.14 -36.79 2.26
N SER A 233 2.14 -36.16 1.66
CA SER A 233 3.57 -36.18 2.06
C SER A 233 3.87 -35.38 3.33
N GLY A 234 2.94 -34.50 3.74
CA GLY A 234 3.08 -33.66 4.91
C GLY A 234 3.88 -32.39 4.64
N LEU A 235 3.22 -31.41 4.02
CA LEU A 235 3.80 -30.12 3.61
C LEU A 235 4.35 -29.36 4.82
N PRO A 236 5.64 -28.98 4.82
CA PRO A 236 6.26 -28.40 6.01
C PRO A 236 5.98 -26.90 6.15
N ILE A 237 5.50 -26.53 7.34
CA ILE A 237 5.44 -25.15 7.84
C ILE A 237 6.31 -25.06 9.09
N VAL A 238 7.21 -24.09 9.13
CA VAL A 238 8.04 -23.80 10.30
C VAL A 238 7.71 -22.42 10.83
N LEU A 239 7.14 -22.38 12.03
CA LEU A 239 6.89 -21.16 12.78
C LEU A 239 8.11 -20.84 13.66
N MET A 240 8.53 -19.58 13.66
CA MET A 240 9.57 -19.08 14.55
C MET A 240 9.25 -17.64 14.93
N GLY A 241 9.69 -17.20 16.10
CA GLY A 241 9.46 -15.85 16.60
C GLY A 241 10.75 -15.04 16.57
N ASP A 242 10.68 -13.76 16.22
CA ASP A 242 11.80 -12.83 16.33
C ASP A 242 11.50 -11.70 17.31
N GLY A 243 12.51 -11.24 18.04
CA GLY A 243 12.36 -10.26 19.11
C GLY A 243 11.76 -10.82 20.42
N PHE A 244 11.79 -12.13 20.62
CA PHE A 244 11.42 -12.76 21.89
C PHE A 244 12.66 -12.99 22.75
N LEU A 245 12.60 -12.56 24.00
CA LEU A 245 13.67 -12.73 24.96
C LEU A 245 13.62 -14.11 25.62
N ASP A 246 14.70 -14.50 26.28
CA ASP A 246 14.76 -15.67 27.16
C ASP A 246 13.62 -15.69 28.18
N THR A 247 13.27 -14.54 28.74
CA THR A 247 12.12 -14.39 29.65
C THR A 247 10.77 -14.68 28.99
N ASP A 248 10.60 -14.34 27.71
CA ASP A 248 9.37 -14.61 26.94
C ASP A 248 9.25 -16.10 26.56
N ILE A 249 10.38 -16.81 26.49
CA ILE A 249 10.37 -18.26 26.36
C ILE A 249 9.97 -18.90 27.70
N VAL A 250 10.62 -18.50 28.80
CA VAL A 250 10.41 -19.10 30.14
C VAL A 250 8.99 -18.88 30.65
N ASN A 251 8.40 -17.72 30.39
CA ASN A 251 7.04 -17.41 30.86
C ASN A 251 5.92 -17.99 29.97
N GLY A 252 6.26 -18.61 28.83
CA GLY A 252 5.33 -19.25 27.90
C GLY A 252 4.75 -18.34 26.81
N THR A 253 5.09 -17.04 26.77
CA THR A 253 4.59 -16.10 25.76
C THR A 253 4.95 -16.54 24.34
N TYR A 254 6.19 -16.99 24.10
CA TYR A 254 6.61 -17.49 22.79
C TYR A 254 5.67 -18.60 22.28
N ASP A 255 5.36 -19.54 23.15
CA ASP A 255 4.55 -20.71 22.82
C ASP A 255 3.11 -20.34 22.51
N GLU A 256 2.54 -19.44 23.30
CA GLU A 256 1.20 -18.89 23.07
C GLU A 256 1.12 -18.23 21.69
N VAL A 257 2.12 -17.41 21.33
CA VAL A 257 2.16 -16.73 20.03
C VAL A 257 2.28 -17.74 18.88
N MET A 258 3.18 -18.72 18.98
CA MET A 258 3.35 -19.74 17.93
C MET A 258 2.09 -20.58 17.73
N ASN A 259 1.40 -20.93 18.82
CA ASN A 259 0.12 -21.64 18.73
C ASN A 259 -0.97 -20.79 18.07
N LYS A 260 -1.04 -19.50 18.39
CA LYS A 260 -1.98 -18.58 17.74
C LYS A 260 -1.68 -18.38 16.26
N ALA A 261 -0.40 -18.24 15.91
CA ALA A 261 0.04 -18.14 14.52
C ALA A 261 -0.37 -19.39 13.73
N MET A 262 -0.17 -20.59 14.30
CA MET A 262 -0.64 -21.84 13.71
C MET A 262 -2.17 -21.84 13.52
N GLU A 263 -2.95 -21.46 14.53
CA GLU A 263 -4.41 -21.37 14.42
C GLU A 263 -4.81 -20.45 13.27
N ASN A 264 -4.23 -19.25 13.22
CA ASN A 264 -4.54 -18.21 12.23
C ASN A 264 -4.28 -18.67 10.79
N LEU A 265 -3.21 -19.43 10.52
CA LEU A 265 -2.90 -19.96 9.19
C LEU A 265 -4.07 -20.75 8.58
N PHE A 266 -4.80 -21.50 9.41
CA PHE A 266 -5.89 -22.39 8.96
C PHE A 266 -7.28 -21.79 9.19
N THR A 267 -7.40 -20.46 9.28
CA THR A 267 -8.71 -19.79 9.45
C THR A 267 -9.49 -19.62 8.16
N GLU A 268 -8.82 -19.57 7.01
CA GLU A 268 -9.42 -19.28 5.72
C GLU A 268 -9.40 -20.48 4.76
N GLU A 269 -10.44 -20.59 3.94
CA GLU A 269 -10.50 -21.62 2.89
C GLU A 269 -9.55 -21.27 1.72
N PRO A 270 -8.95 -22.28 1.07
CA PRO A 270 -9.16 -23.71 1.29
C PRO A 270 -8.21 -24.31 2.33
N LEU A 271 -7.23 -23.54 2.84
CA LEU A 271 -6.19 -24.08 3.70
C LEU A 271 -6.78 -24.65 4.99
N LYS A 272 -7.84 -24.04 5.52
CA LYS A 272 -8.65 -24.56 6.62
C LYS A 272 -9.07 -26.02 6.42
N SER A 273 -9.76 -26.32 5.31
CA SER A 273 -10.19 -27.68 5.00
C SER A 273 -9.04 -28.61 4.60
N LEU A 274 -7.91 -28.05 4.18
CA LEU A 274 -6.69 -28.77 3.79
C LEU A 274 -5.66 -28.91 4.91
N GLN A 275 -5.97 -28.49 6.15
CA GLN A 275 -5.03 -28.50 7.27
C GLN A 275 -4.37 -29.88 7.49
N SER A 276 -5.09 -30.97 7.22
CA SER A 276 -4.60 -32.35 7.38
C SER A 276 -3.39 -32.72 6.50
N TYR A 277 -3.05 -31.92 5.49
CA TYR A 277 -1.89 -32.11 4.61
C TYR A 277 -0.59 -31.53 5.17
N PHE A 278 -0.63 -30.81 6.30
CA PHE A 278 0.51 -30.03 6.78
C PHE A 278 1.18 -30.63 8.01
N ASN A 279 2.51 -30.66 7.99
CA ASN A 279 3.34 -30.79 9.18
C ASN A 279 3.70 -29.38 9.66
N VAL A 280 3.38 -29.05 10.91
CA VAL A 280 3.65 -27.72 11.48
C VAL A 280 4.60 -27.87 12.66
N TYR A 281 5.69 -27.12 12.60
CA TYR A 281 6.73 -27.08 13.62
C TYR A 281 6.83 -25.66 14.19
N SER A 282 7.22 -25.56 15.45
CA SER A 282 7.77 -24.33 16.02
C SER A 282 9.23 -24.56 16.36
N VAL A 283 10.11 -23.65 15.92
CA VAL A 283 11.52 -23.65 16.32
C VAL A 283 11.75 -22.41 17.15
N THR A 284 12.22 -22.57 18.38
CA THR A 284 12.46 -21.46 19.32
C THR A 284 13.68 -20.66 18.89
N ALA A 285 13.52 -19.35 18.68
CA ALA A 285 14.60 -18.42 18.45
C ALA A 285 14.68 -17.40 19.59
N VAL A 286 15.79 -17.44 20.33
CA VAL A 286 16.03 -16.51 21.44
C VAL A 286 16.74 -15.28 20.90
N SER A 287 16.04 -14.16 20.88
CA SER A 287 16.61 -12.88 20.44
C SER A 287 17.40 -12.21 21.57
N ARG A 288 18.47 -11.49 21.22
CA ARG A 288 19.19 -10.68 22.21
C ARG A 288 18.33 -9.57 22.77
N SER A 289 17.55 -8.90 21.92
CA SER A 289 16.55 -7.90 22.33
C SER A 289 15.34 -7.95 21.38
N ASN A 290 14.29 -7.18 21.68
CA ASN A 290 13.13 -6.99 20.81
C ASN A 290 13.27 -5.80 19.84
N ARG A 291 14.52 -5.43 19.49
CA ARG A 291 14.82 -4.30 18.61
C ARG A 291 15.00 -4.72 17.17
N PHE A 292 14.04 -4.36 16.34
CA PHE A 292 14.05 -4.64 14.90
C PHE A 292 14.90 -3.62 14.13
N ASP A 293 16.19 -3.58 14.44
CA ASP A 293 17.19 -2.66 13.88
C ASP A 293 18.19 -3.33 12.92
N GLY A 294 17.98 -4.61 12.60
CA GLY A 294 18.88 -5.39 11.74
C GLY A 294 19.98 -6.15 12.48
N TYR A 295 20.17 -5.94 13.79
CA TYR A 295 21.33 -6.48 14.52
C TYR A 295 20.97 -7.25 15.79
N ASN A 296 19.92 -6.85 16.49
CA ASN A 296 19.72 -7.31 17.86
C ASN A 296 18.67 -8.43 18.04
N THR A 297 17.99 -8.83 16.98
CA THR A 297 17.06 -9.97 17.00
C THR A 297 17.72 -11.22 16.40
N ALA A 298 17.16 -12.41 16.65
CA ALA A 298 17.76 -13.68 16.22
C ALA A 298 17.92 -13.77 14.69
N PHE A 299 16.97 -13.20 13.96
CA PHE A 299 17.00 -13.17 12.50
C PHE A 299 17.48 -11.83 11.93
N GLY A 300 17.98 -10.91 12.77
CA GLY A 300 18.43 -9.59 12.31
C GLY A 300 17.33 -8.84 11.56
N CYS A 301 16.09 -8.93 12.05
CA CYS A 301 14.97 -8.27 11.39
C CYS A 301 15.11 -6.75 11.51
N GLN A 302 14.80 -6.05 10.43
CA GLN A 302 14.71 -4.60 10.39
C GLN A 302 13.36 -4.18 9.81
N MET A 303 12.68 -3.28 10.52
CA MET A 303 11.47 -2.62 10.02
C MET A 303 11.86 -1.24 9.48
N GLU A 304 11.58 -0.95 8.21
CA GLU A 304 11.95 0.33 7.57
C GLU A 304 11.32 1.54 8.29
N GLY A 305 10.13 1.33 8.88
CA GLY A 305 9.35 2.41 9.49
C GLY A 305 8.69 3.26 8.40
N GLY A 306 8.46 4.54 8.64
CA GLY A 306 7.72 5.38 7.68
C GLY A 306 6.25 5.02 7.62
N MET A 307 5.73 5.21 6.42
CA MET A 307 4.52 4.55 5.92
C MET A 307 4.84 3.15 5.34
N SER A 308 6.11 2.74 5.30
CA SER A 308 6.54 1.45 4.74
C SER A 308 6.16 0.28 5.63
N THR A 309 5.79 -0.82 5.01
CA THR A 309 5.47 -2.09 5.66
C THR A 309 6.59 -3.12 5.44
N LEU A 310 7.70 -2.69 4.83
CA LEU A 310 8.86 -3.52 4.53
C LEU A 310 9.53 -4.01 5.81
N ILE A 311 9.69 -5.32 5.87
CA ILE A 311 10.48 -6.03 6.87
C ILE A 311 11.58 -6.77 6.12
N THR A 312 12.83 -6.59 6.54
CA THR A 312 13.97 -7.40 6.07
C THR A 312 14.47 -8.28 7.20
N GLY A 313 15.15 -9.37 6.87
CA GLY A 313 15.76 -10.28 7.83
C GLY A 313 16.88 -11.09 7.17
N ASN A 314 17.56 -11.92 7.97
CA ASN A 314 18.65 -12.77 7.52
C ASN A 314 18.14 -14.15 7.10
N ASP A 315 17.98 -14.33 5.78
CA ASP A 315 17.49 -15.57 5.18
C ASP A 315 18.37 -16.79 5.53
N GLU A 316 19.70 -16.62 5.66
CA GLU A 316 20.61 -17.72 6.03
C GLU A 316 20.32 -18.19 7.46
N ASN A 317 20.12 -17.26 8.39
CA ASN A 317 19.75 -17.61 9.76
C ASN A 317 18.38 -18.30 9.80
N VAL A 318 17.39 -17.81 9.05
CA VAL A 318 16.07 -18.49 8.97
C VAL A 318 16.22 -19.92 8.46
N ILE A 319 17.01 -20.13 7.40
CA ILE A 319 17.29 -21.48 6.85
C ILE A 319 17.99 -22.38 7.88
N ASP A 320 18.97 -21.85 8.63
CA ASP A 320 19.63 -22.60 9.71
C ASP A 320 18.64 -23.08 10.79
N TYR A 321 17.61 -22.27 11.10
CA TYR A 321 16.56 -22.64 12.06
C TYR A 321 15.58 -23.65 11.47
N ILE A 322 15.21 -23.53 10.18
CA ILE A 322 14.42 -24.55 9.48
C ILE A 322 15.13 -25.91 9.61
N GLN A 323 16.44 -25.96 9.34
CA GLN A 323 17.25 -27.18 9.38
C GLN A 323 17.37 -27.83 10.76
N CYS A 324 16.93 -27.18 11.84
CA CYS A 324 16.83 -27.80 13.15
C CYS A 324 15.73 -28.88 13.20
N VAL A 325 14.75 -28.82 12.31
CA VAL A 325 13.72 -29.85 12.14
C VAL A 325 14.33 -31.04 11.40
N GLU A 326 14.47 -32.17 12.10
CA GLU A 326 15.09 -33.38 11.53
C GLU A 326 14.33 -33.87 10.28
N GLY A 327 15.07 -34.04 9.18
CA GLY A 327 14.54 -34.58 7.92
C GLY A 327 13.67 -33.63 7.10
N ILE A 328 13.62 -32.35 7.46
CA ILE A 328 12.88 -31.35 6.69
C ILE A 328 13.53 -31.09 5.32
N ASP A 329 12.70 -30.92 4.30
CA ASP A 329 13.14 -30.40 3.01
C ASP A 329 12.98 -28.87 3.01
N VAL A 330 14.11 -28.16 3.11
CA VAL A 330 14.14 -26.70 3.11
C VAL A 330 13.52 -26.14 1.81
N SER A 331 13.73 -26.81 0.68
CA SER A 331 13.23 -26.35 -0.62
C SER A 331 11.70 -26.40 -0.72
N GLU A 332 11.04 -27.15 0.16
CA GLU A 332 9.58 -27.29 0.24
C GLU A 332 8.96 -26.53 1.42
N THR A 333 9.73 -25.74 2.17
CA THR A 333 9.28 -25.18 3.45
C THR A 333 8.66 -23.80 3.33
N LEU A 334 7.49 -23.60 3.97
CA LEU A 334 7.04 -22.26 4.34
C LEU A 334 7.58 -21.90 5.73
N ALA A 335 8.45 -20.90 5.81
CA ALA A 335 8.88 -20.31 7.07
C ALA A 335 8.02 -19.09 7.40
N VAL A 336 7.50 -19.04 8.62
CA VAL A 336 6.74 -17.89 9.13
C VAL A 336 7.46 -17.35 10.35
N VAL A 337 8.06 -16.18 10.20
CA VAL A 337 8.76 -15.44 11.26
C VAL A 337 7.79 -14.44 11.88
N VAL A 338 7.31 -14.74 13.09
CA VAL A 338 6.40 -13.86 13.83
C VAL A 338 7.20 -12.85 14.63
N LEU A 339 7.06 -11.55 14.34
CA LEU A 339 7.80 -10.51 15.06
C LEU A 339 7.04 -10.11 16.33
N ASN A 340 7.74 -10.08 17.48
CA ASN A 340 7.24 -9.54 18.74
C ASN A 340 7.12 -7.99 18.69
N SER A 341 6.24 -7.49 17.83
CA SER A 341 6.02 -6.07 17.55
C SER A 341 4.55 -5.81 17.27
N PRO A 342 3.95 -4.74 17.85
CA PRO A 342 2.57 -4.36 17.58
C PRO A 342 2.39 -3.61 16.25
N SER A 343 3.47 -3.41 15.48
CA SER A 343 3.49 -2.55 14.29
C SER A 343 2.74 -3.18 13.12
N TYR A 344 1.98 -2.37 12.38
CA TYR A 344 1.32 -2.79 11.15
C TYR A 344 2.33 -2.85 9.99
N ALA A 345 2.80 -4.05 9.68
CA ALA A 345 3.74 -4.37 8.61
C ALA A 345 3.60 -5.84 8.21
N GLY A 346 4.20 -6.24 7.10
CA GLY A 346 4.13 -7.58 6.55
C GLY A 346 4.97 -7.65 5.29
N THR A 347 5.78 -8.69 5.14
CA THR A 347 6.59 -8.89 3.92
C THR A 347 6.90 -10.35 3.72
N THR A 348 6.76 -10.80 2.48
CA THR A 348 7.11 -12.16 2.08
C THR A 348 8.22 -12.18 1.03
N TYR A 349 9.16 -13.10 1.21
CA TYR A 349 10.27 -13.37 0.29
C TYR A 349 10.15 -14.78 -0.27
N PHE A 350 10.25 -14.93 -1.59
CA PHE A 350 10.27 -16.22 -2.27
C PHE A 350 11.14 -16.17 -3.54
N GLY A 351 11.22 -17.27 -4.30
CA GLY A 351 12.07 -17.33 -5.50
C GLY A 351 13.51 -17.72 -5.17
N TYR A 352 13.67 -18.61 -4.19
CA TYR A 352 14.95 -19.25 -3.89
C TYR A 352 15.24 -20.39 -4.87
N TYR A 353 16.51 -20.76 -5.02
CA TYR A 353 16.99 -21.75 -5.98
C TYR A 353 17.79 -22.86 -5.33
N SER A 354 17.53 -24.09 -5.75
CA SER A 354 18.35 -25.28 -5.48
C SER A 354 18.63 -25.98 -6.81
N GLU A 355 19.90 -26.30 -7.09
CA GLU A 355 20.31 -27.00 -8.32
C GLU A 355 19.77 -26.36 -9.63
N ASN A 356 19.69 -25.03 -9.68
CA ASN A 356 19.12 -24.22 -10.78
C ASN A 356 17.61 -24.36 -11.00
N GLN A 357 16.87 -24.96 -10.05
CA GLN A 357 15.42 -24.97 -10.04
C GLN A 357 14.92 -24.00 -8.97
N VAL A 358 13.86 -23.25 -9.30
CA VAL A 358 13.16 -22.45 -8.31
C VAL A 358 12.48 -23.39 -7.31
N THR A 359 12.58 -23.08 -6.03
CA THR A 359 12.05 -23.89 -4.94
C THR A 359 10.76 -23.30 -4.41
N GLU A 360 10.03 -24.08 -3.62
CA GLU A 360 8.83 -23.62 -2.92
C GLU A 360 9.11 -22.87 -1.63
N LEU A 361 10.38 -22.82 -1.18
CA LEU A 361 10.81 -22.03 -0.02
C LEU A 361 10.27 -20.60 -0.07
N ALA A 362 9.62 -20.19 1.01
CA ALA A 362 9.26 -18.80 1.27
C ALA A 362 9.47 -18.45 2.73
N ILE A 363 9.76 -17.17 2.97
CA ILE A 363 9.93 -16.60 4.30
C ILE A 363 8.94 -15.44 4.42
N ALA A 364 7.93 -15.61 5.28
CA ALA A 364 6.95 -14.57 5.59
C ALA A 364 7.26 -13.96 6.95
N TYR A 365 7.44 -12.64 7.00
CA TYR A 365 7.66 -11.88 8.22
C TYR A 365 6.35 -11.20 8.64
N CYS A 366 5.82 -11.59 9.80
CA CYS A 366 4.47 -11.22 10.24
C CYS A 366 4.50 -10.70 11.70
N PRO A 367 4.39 -9.39 11.97
CA PRO A 367 4.30 -8.86 13.33
C PRO A 367 3.00 -9.28 14.05
N ILE A 368 3.03 -9.30 15.38
CA ILE A 368 1.82 -9.41 16.22
C ILE A 368 1.08 -8.06 16.23
N ILE A 369 0.45 -7.73 15.10
CA ILE A 369 -0.15 -6.42 14.86
C ILE A 369 -1.16 -6.06 15.96
N TYR A 370 -0.93 -4.94 16.63
CA TYR A 370 -1.66 -4.42 17.80
C TYR A 370 -1.66 -5.32 19.04
N ASN A 371 -2.20 -6.53 18.94
CA ASN A 371 -2.17 -7.56 19.98
C ASN A 371 -2.53 -8.93 19.37
N LEU A 372 -2.31 -9.99 20.15
CA LEU A 372 -2.43 -11.38 19.71
C LEU A 372 -3.84 -11.78 19.21
N GLU A 373 -4.88 -11.15 19.74
CA GLU A 373 -6.27 -11.44 19.40
C GLU A 373 -6.84 -10.50 18.32
N ASN A 374 -6.03 -9.59 17.80
CA ASN A 374 -6.48 -8.64 16.79
C ASN A 374 -6.62 -9.30 15.42
N ASP A 375 -7.73 -9.04 14.73
CA ASP A 375 -7.97 -9.56 13.39
C ASP A 375 -6.88 -9.15 12.40
N SER A 376 -6.25 -7.97 12.55
CA SER A 376 -5.16 -7.54 11.66
C SER A 376 -3.95 -8.46 11.73
N PHE A 377 -3.63 -9.05 12.88
CA PHE A 377 -2.56 -10.05 12.97
C PHE A 377 -2.90 -11.26 12.09
N ARG A 378 -4.11 -11.80 12.24
CA ARG A 378 -4.59 -12.92 11.42
C ARG A 378 -4.63 -12.57 9.93
N GLN A 379 -5.18 -11.41 9.57
CA GLN A 379 -5.35 -10.96 8.19
C GLN A 379 -4.00 -10.87 7.47
N VAL A 380 -3.02 -10.18 8.06
CA VAL A 380 -1.69 -10.04 7.46
C VAL A 380 -0.95 -11.36 7.46
N LEU A 381 -1.03 -12.13 8.54
CA LEU A 381 -0.39 -13.44 8.58
C LEU A 381 -0.92 -14.36 7.47
N VAL A 382 -2.23 -14.38 7.21
CA VAL A 382 -2.81 -15.19 6.13
C VAL A 382 -2.44 -14.62 4.76
N HIS A 383 -2.51 -13.30 4.55
CA HIS A 383 -2.09 -12.65 3.31
C HIS A 383 -0.63 -12.97 2.95
N GLU A 384 0.29 -12.74 3.88
CA GLU A 384 1.72 -12.94 3.69
C GLU A 384 2.08 -14.42 3.63
N ALA A 385 1.75 -15.20 4.67
CA ALA A 385 2.23 -16.59 4.77
C ALA A 385 1.45 -17.53 3.85
N VAL A 386 0.13 -17.37 3.71
CA VAL A 386 -0.69 -18.26 2.87
C VAL A 386 -0.77 -17.74 1.44
N GLY A 387 -1.09 -16.46 1.25
CA GLY A 387 -1.24 -15.85 -0.08
C GLY A 387 0.07 -15.82 -0.85
N HIS A 388 1.05 -15.06 -0.38
CA HIS A 388 2.35 -14.97 -1.04
C HIS A 388 3.24 -16.17 -0.73
N GLY A 389 3.34 -16.56 0.54
CA GLY A 389 4.32 -17.53 1.02
C GLY A 389 4.03 -18.93 0.52
N PHE A 390 2.84 -19.45 0.79
CA PHE A 390 2.44 -20.78 0.33
C PHE A 390 2.00 -20.75 -1.13
N ALA A 391 1.06 -19.88 -1.48
CA ALA A 391 0.35 -19.94 -2.76
C ALA A 391 0.97 -19.12 -3.89
N LYS A 392 1.98 -18.30 -3.57
CA LYS A 392 2.72 -17.47 -4.54
C LYS A 392 1.79 -16.57 -5.36
N LEU A 393 0.74 -16.06 -4.72
CA LEU A 393 -0.21 -15.13 -5.31
C LEU A 393 0.39 -13.73 -5.40
N GLU A 394 -0.11 -12.94 -6.34
CA GLU A 394 0.21 -11.52 -6.44
C GLU A 394 -0.78 -10.67 -5.64
N ASP A 395 -0.38 -9.44 -5.34
CA ASP A 395 -1.29 -8.45 -4.78
C ASP A 395 -2.39 -8.08 -5.78
N GLU A 396 -3.61 -7.91 -5.28
CA GLU A 396 -4.77 -7.47 -6.06
C GLU A 396 -5.12 -6.01 -5.81
N TYR A 397 -4.55 -5.39 -4.78
CA TYR A 397 -4.67 -3.94 -4.57
C TYR A 397 -3.85 -3.17 -5.61
N SER A 398 -4.24 -1.92 -5.81
CA SER A 398 -3.64 -1.05 -6.82
C SER A 398 -3.74 0.42 -6.43
N TYR A 399 -2.83 1.23 -6.96
CA TYR A 399 -2.66 2.62 -6.55
C TYR A 399 -2.64 3.59 -7.73
N GLU A 400 -3.32 4.73 -7.57
CA GLU A 400 -3.42 5.76 -8.61
C GLU A 400 -2.05 6.27 -9.04
N GLU A 401 -1.13 6.43 -8.10
CA GLU A 401 0.24 6.91 -8.31
C GLU A 401 1.06 6.02 -9.25
N ASN A 402 0.82 4.70 -9.23
CA ASN A 402 1.57 3.75 -10.05
C ASN A 402 1.06 3.71 -11.50
N GLY A 403 -0.16 4.19 -11.75
CA GLY A 403 -0.70 4.34 -13.10
C GLY A 403 -0.82 3.01 -13.85
N LYS A 404 -0.12 2.89 -14.99
CA LYS A 404 -0.18 1.69 -15.84
C LYS A 404 1.04 0.81 -15.59
N MET A 405 0.82 -0.50 -15.44
CA MET A 405 1.88 -1.48 -15.27
C MET A 405 2.89 -1.44 -16.43
N PRO A 406 4.20 -1.28 -16.15
CA PRO A 406 5.27 -1.38 -17.15
C PRO A 406 5.32 -2.75 -17.83
N SER A 407 5.82 -2.81 -19.06
CA SER A 407 5.93 -4.08 -19.81
C SER A 407 6.91 -5.06 -19.18
N ASP A 408 7.96 -4.59 -18.54
CA ASP A 408 8.95 -5.45 -17.87
C ASP A 408 8.33 -6.14 -16.65
N GLU A 409 7.59 -5.39 -15.83
CA GLU A 409 6.82 -5.94 -14.71
C GLU A 409 5.79 -7.00 -15.16
N ILE A 410 5.12 -6.78 -16.30
CA ILE A 410 4.21 -7.77 -16.88
C ILE A 410 4.97 -9.05 -17.26
N ASN A 411 6.18 -8.93 -17.81
CA ASN A 411 6.99 -10.07 -18.17
C ASN A 411 7.46 -10.84 -16.94
N ASP A 412 7.81 -10.15 -15.86
CA ASP A 412 8.23 -10.78 -14.60
C ASP A 412 7.09 -11.61 -13.99
N VAL A 413 5.87 -11.06 -13.94
CA VAL A 413 4.70 -11.83 -13.47
C VAL A 413 4.38 -13.00 -14.41
N LYS A 414 4.55 -12.84 -15.74
CA LYS A 414 4.39 -13.96 -16.68
C LYS A 414 5.43 -15.07 -16.45
N VAL A 415 6.64 -14.75 -16.00
CA VAL A 415 7.62 -15.76 -15.57
C VAL A 415 7.08 -16.51 -14.36
N LEU A 416 6.51 -15.84 -13.36
CA LEU A 416 5.86 -16.49 -12.21
C LEU A 416 4.70 -17.40 -12.66
N GLN A 417 3.86 -16.92 -13.58
CA GLN A 417 2.77 -17.70 -14.16
C GLN A 417 3.26 -18.96 -14.88
N SER A 418 4.46 -18.95 -15.47
CA SER A 418 5.05 -20.14 -16.08
C SER A 418 5.42 -21.24 -15.07
N TYR A 419 5.59 -20.89 -13.79
CA TYR A 419 5.76 -21.84 -12.68
C TYR A 419 4.42 -22.31 -12.08
N GLY A 420 3.30 -21.77 -12.57
CA GLY A 420 1.98 -21.97 -11.98
C GLY A 420 1.70 -21.07 -10.77
N TRP A 421 2.48 -20.01 -10.57
CA TRP A 421 2.28 -18.99 -9.53
C TRP A 421 1.52 -17.78 -10.09
N ALA A 422 1.20 -16.78 -9.26
CA ALA A 422 0.52 -15.55 -9.66
C ALA A 422 -0.75 -15.77 -10.51
N GLN A 423 -1.50 -16.85 -10.20
CA GLN A 423 -2.69 -17.26 -10.97
C GLN A 423 -3.94 -16.42 -10.66
N ASN A 424 -3.83 -15.46 -9.75
CA ASN A 424 -4.90 -14.55 -9.35
C ASN A 424 -4.87 -13.18 -10.07
N VAL A 425 -3.93 -12.99 -11.01
CA VAL A 425 -3.85 -11.78 -11.85
C VAL A 425 -3.60 -12.15 -13.30
N ASP A 426 -4.03 -11.32 -14.25
CA ASP A 426 -3.80 -11.53 -15.69
C ASP A 426 -3.69 -10.19 -16.45
N PHE A 427 -3.30 -10.25 -17.72
CA PHE A 427 -3.00 -9.10 -18.59
C PHE A 427 -3.92 -9.05 -19.83
N THR A 428 -4.96 -9.90 -19.88
CA THR A 428 -5.97 -9.93 -20.94
C THR A 428 -7.37 -9.61 -20.40
N GLN A 429 -8.22 -9.02 -21.24
CA GLN A 429 -9.66 -8.80 -20.95
C GLN A 429 -10.56 -9.84 -21.64
N ASP A 430 -10.00 -10.76 -22.41
CA ASP A 430 -10.79 -11.75 -23.12
C ASP A 430 -11.25 -12.85 -22.17
N GLU A 431 -12.56 -12.91 -21.92
CA GLU A 431 -13.24 -13.90 -21.08
C GLU A 431 -12.94 -15.36 -21.45
N ASN A 432 -12.42 -15.63 -22.65
CA ASN A 432 -12.06 -16.97 -23.09
C ASN A 432 -10.61 -17.34 -22.83
N THR A 433 -9.73 -16.37 -22.65
CA THR A 433 -8.28 -16.59 -22.50
C THR A 433 -7.74 -16.14 -21.16
N ILE A 434 -8.53 -15.40 -20.37
CA ILE A 434 -8.16 -15.04 -19.01
C ILE A 434 -7.98 -16.30 -18.13
N LEU A 435 -7.00 -16.27 -17.22
CA LEU A 435 -6.61 -17.43 -16.40
C LEU A 435 -7.78 -18.07 -15.64
N TRP A 436 -8.76 -17.26 -15.20
CA TRP A 436 -9.97 -17.74 -14.50
C TRP A 436 -11.22 -17.83 -15.40
N SER A 437 -11.06 -17.96 -16.71
CA SER A 437 -12.16 -18.05 -17.69
C SER A 437 -13.20 -19.13 -17.37
N SER A 438 -12.80 -20.26 -16.79
CA SER A 438 -13.72 -21.33 -16.36
C SER A 438 -14.71 -20.85 -15.30
N PHE A 439 -14.26 -20.02 -14.37
CA PHE A 439 -15.09 -19.49 -13.28
C PHE A 439 -16.16 -18.52 -13.78
N LEU A 440 -15.85 -17.72 -14.81
CA LEU A 440 -16.81 -16.77 -15.41
C LEU A 440 -18.05 -17.47 -15.97
N LYS A 441 -17.92 -18.75 -16.35
CA LYS A 441 -18.96 -19.54 -17.03
C LYS A 441 -19.66 -20.52 -16.11
N ASP A 442 -19.23 -20.64 -14.86
CA ASP A 442 -19.69 -21.64 -13.91
C ASP A 442 -20.70 -21.03 -12.93
N SER A 443 -21.94 -21.51 -12.98
CA SER A 443 -23.04 -20.97 -12.17
C SER A 443 -22.84 -21.15 -10.67
N ARG A 444 -21.97 -22.09 -10.24
CA ARG A 444 -21.61 -22.29 -8.82
C ARG A 444 -21.02 -21.02 -8.20
N TYR A 445 -20.31 -20.23 -9.01
CA TYR A 445 -19.60 -19.02 -8.55
C TYR A 445 -20.34 -17.72 -8.85
N SER A 446 -21.57 -17.79 -9.37
CA SER A 446 -22.38 -16.61 -9.74
C SER A 446 -22.59 -15.62 -8.58
N SER A 447 -22.56 -16.09 -7.33
CA SER A 447 -22.71 -15.26 -6.13
C SER A 447 -21.42 -14.57 -5.66
N GLU A 448 -20.26 -14.95 -6.18
CA GLU A 448 -18.95 -14.41 -5.77
C GLU A 448 -18.52 -13.18 -6.58
N GLY A 449 -19.31 -12.77 -7.57
CA GLY A 449 -19.01 -11.58 -8.37
C GLY A 449 -17.69 -11.70 -9.15
N ILE A 450 -17.37 -12.90 -9.65
CA ILE A 450 -16.17 -13.12 -10.45
C ILE A 450 -16.33 -12.40 -11.80
N GLY A 451 -15.34 -11.59 -12.15
CA GLY A 451 -15.30 -10.76 -13.35
C GLY A 451 -13.88 -10.48 -13.79
N ILE A 452 -13.69 -9.41 -14.57
CA ILE A 452 -12.39 -8.96 -15.05
C ILE A 452 -12.23 -7.50 -14.61
N TYR A 453 -11.71 -7.31 -13.40
CA TYR A 453 -11.59 -6.00 -12.78
C TYR A 453 -10.20 -5.44 -13.04
N GLU A 454 -10.10 -4.27 -13.68
CA GLU A 454 -8.80 -3.63 -13.90
C GLU A 454 -8.21 -3.14 -12.57
N GLY A 455 -6.90 -3.34 -12.41
CA GLY A 455 -6.14 -3.01 -11.20
C GLY A 455 -5.68 -4.25 -10.44
N GLY A 456 -4.39 -4.28 -10.12
CA GLY A 456 -3.69 -5.37 -9.42
C GLY A 456 -2.17 -5.14 -9.47
N CYS A 457 -1.38 -5.98 -8.82
CA CYS A 457 0.08 -5.86 -8.71
C CYS A 457 0.55 -4.43 -8.35
N THR A 458 -0.22 -3.68 -7.54
CA THR A 458 -0.03 -2.26 -7.21
C THR A 458 -0.33 -1.23 -8.32
N TYR A 459 -0.71 -1.64 -9.53
CA TYR A 459 -0.97 -0.76 -10.68
C TYR A 459 -2.47 -0.64 -11.02
N MET A 460 -2.96 0.57 -11.32
CA MET A 460 -4.37 0.78 -11.70
C MET A 460 -4.76 0.23 -13.06
N ARG A 461 -3.81 0.09 -13.99
CA ARG A 461 -4.10 -0.24 -15.40
C ARG A 461 -3.16 -1.28 -15.97
N GLY A 462 -3.69 -2.06 -16.91
CA GLY A 462 -2.92 -3.05 -17.67
C GLY A 462 -2.75 -4.42 -17.01
N VAL A 463 -3.39 -4.64 -15.87
CA VAL A 463 -3.47 -5.89 -15.11
C VAL A 463 -4.87 -6.03 -14.53
N TYR A 464 -5.37 -7.25 -14.42
CA TYR A 464 -6.73 -7.56 -14.00
C TYR A 464 -6.72 -8.53 -12.82
N ARG A 465 -7.74 -8.41 -11.97
CA ARG A 465 -8.04 -9.31 -10.85
C ARG A 465 -9.46 -9.89 -10.98
N PRO A 466 -9.76 -11.03 -10.32
CA PRO A 466 -11.01 -11.75 -10.55
C PRO A 466 -12.21 -11.21 -9.78
N THR A 467 -12.01 -10.47 -8.69
CA THR A 467 -13.11 -9.92 -7.86
C THR A 467 -12.82 -8.48 -7.46
N GLU A 468 -13.85 -7.73 -7.06
CA GLU A 468 -13.65 -6.36 -6.54
C GLU A 468 -12.73 -6.36 -5.32
N ASP A 469 -12.90 -7.33 -4.42
CA ASP A 469 -12.14 -7.49 -3.19
C ASP A 469 -11.80 -8.98 -2.94
N SER A 470 -10.74 -9.23 -2.18
CA SER A 470 -10.25 -10.55 -1.79
C SER A 470 -9.26 -10.45 -0.61
N MET A 471 -8.82 -11.60 -0.09
CA MET A 471 -7.67 -11.67 0.83
C MET A 471 -6.39 -11.05 0.25
N MET A 472 -6.22 -11.01 -1.07
CA MET A 472 -5.06 -10.40 -1.72
C MET A 472 -5.27 -8.91 -2.05
N ASN A 473 -6.43 -8.34 -1.71
CA ASN A 473 -6.73 -6.92 -1.91
C ASN A 473 -6.83 -6.17 -0.57
N THR A 474 -7.92 -6.34 0.19
CA THR A 474 -8.10 -5.66 1.48
C THR A 474 -7.66 -6.48 2.70
N ASN A 475 -7.36 -7.77 2.51
CA ASN A 475 -7.08 -8.75 3.56
C ASN A 475 -8.27 -9.03 4.50
N THR A 476 -9.41 -8.35 4.32
CA THR A 476 -10.55 -8.44 5.25
C THR A 476 -11.55 -9.54 4.92
N CYS A 477 -11.58 -9.97 3.66
CA CYS A 477 -12.39 -11.08 3.18
C CYS A 477 -11.52 -12.29 2.81
N GLY A 478 -12.15 -13.45 2.57
CA GLY A 478 -11.45 -14.66 2.19
C GLY A 478 -10.83 -14.58 0.79
N PHE A 479 -10.06 -15.61 0.42
CA PHE A 479 -9.52 -15.75 -0.93
C PHE A 479 -10.65 -15.88 -1.96
N ASN A 480 -10.52 -15.21 -3.10
CA ASN A 480 -11.43 -15.40 -4.25
C ASN A 480 -11.24 -16.79 -4.88
N ALA A 481 -12.22 -17.27 -5.67
CA ALA A 481 -12.19 -18.64 -6.18
C ALA A 481 -10.92 -19.00 -6.99
N PRO A 482 -10.36 -18.12 -7.85
CA PRO A 482 -9.09 -18.41 -8.52
C PRO A 482 -7.92 -18.57 -7.54
N SER A 483 -7.85 -17.73 -6.50
CA SER A 483 -6.86 -17.86 -5.42
C SER A 483 -7.04 -19.17 -4.63
N ARG A 484 -8.28 -19.54 -4.30
CA ARG A 484 -8.58 -20.81 -3.64
C ARG A 484 -8.16 -22.01 -4.49
N LYS A 485 -8.39 -21.95 -5.81
CA LYS A 485 -7.91 -22.99 -6.73
C LYS A 485 -6.39 -23.09 -6.74
N ALA A 486 -5.68 -21.97 -6.82
CA ALA A 486 -4.22 -21.97 -6.78
C ALA A 486 -3.68 -22.62 -5.49
N ILE A 487 -4.25 -22.29 -4.33
CA ILE A 487 -3.90 -22.91 -3.05
C ILE A 487 -4.19 -24.43 -3.08
N TYR A 488 -5.37 -24.83 -3.55
CA TYR A 488 -5.76 -26.25 -3.65
C TYR A 488 -4.80 -27.04 -4.56
N ASP A 489 -4.50 -26.50 -5.74
CA ASP A 489 -3.60 -27.12 -6.71
C ASP A 489 -2.19 -27.28 -6.12
N MET A 490 -1.69 -26.29 -5.37
CA MET A 490 -0.38 -26.40 -4.70
C MET A 490 -0.38 -27.49 -3.62
N VAL A 491 -1.46 -27.62 -2.83
CA VAL A 491 -1.58 -28.71 -1.86
C VAL A 491 -1.60 -30.07 -2.55
N MET A 492 -2.39 -30.24 -3.60
CA MET A 492 -2.49 -31.54 -4.30
C MET A 492 -1.20 -31.89 -5.04
N ARG A 493 -0.59 -30.93 -5.74
CA ARG A 493 0.67 -31.13 -6.45
C ARG A 493 1.79 -31.53 -5.51
N ARG A 494 1.95 -30.83 -4.38
CA ARG A 494 3.09 -31.04 -3.48
C ARG A 494 2.82 -32.13 -2.44
N GLY A 495 1.57 -32.22 -1.98
CA GLY A 495 1.11 -33.17 -0.97
C GLY A 495 0.87 -34.57 -1.54
N GLU A 496 0.32 -34.67 -2.75
CA GLU A 496 -0.05 -35.96 -3.36
C GLU A 496 0.72 -36.28 -4.65
N ASN A 497 1.59 -35.37 -5.12
CA ASN A 497 2.35 -35.53 -6.36
C ASN A 497 1.44 -35.75 -7.59
N ARG A 498 0.36 -34.97 -7.69
CA ARG A 498 -0.57 -35.02 -8.83
C ARG A 498 -1.16 -33.66 -9.19
N GLU A 499 -1.52 -33.51 -10.47
CA GLU A 499 -2.33 -32.39 -10.93
C GLU A 499 -3.82 -32.65 -10.68
N THR A 500 -4.60 -31.57 -10.61
CA THR A 500 -6.03 -31.55 -10.33
C THR A 500 -6.82 -31.13 -11.56
N THR A 501 -8.09 -31.53 -11.62
CA THR A 501 -9.00 -30.98 -12.62
C THR A 501 -9.78 -29.80 -12.05
N TYR A 502 -10.26 -28.91 -12.93
CA TYR A 502 -11.14 -27.81 -12.51
C TYR A 502 -12.40 -28.33 -11.79
N GLU A 503 -13.00 -29.42 -12.28
CA GLU A 503 -14.23 -29.97 -11.68
C GLU A 503 -13.99 -30.55 -10.29
N GLU A 504 -12.86 -31.23 -10.09
CA GLU A 504 -12.46 -31.73 -8.77
C GLU A 504 -12.32 -30.58 -7.76
N PHE A 505 -11.65 -29.50 -8.16
CA PHE A 505 -11.56 -28.30 -7.32
C PHE A 505 -12.95 -27.70 -7.06
N ALA A 506 -13.78 -27.55 -8.09
CA ALA A 506 -15.08 -26.90 -7.94
C ALA A 506 -16.05 -27.70 -7.06
N ASP A 507 -15.97 -29.04 -7.09
CA ASP A 507 -16.70 -29.93 -6.18
C ASP A 507 -16.21 -29.79 -4.73
N PHE A 508 -14.88 -29.73 -4.54
CA PHE A 508 -14.29 -29.47 -3.23
C PHE A 508 -14.71 -28.09 -2.69
N ASP A 509 -14.57 -27.04 -3.50
CA ASP A 509 -14.80 -25.67 -3.08
C ASP A 509 -16.28 -25.40 -2.72
N SER A 510 -17.20 -25.93 -3.52
CA SER A 510 -18.65 -25.79 -3.27
C SER A 510 -19.10 -26.38 -1.92
N GLN A 511 -18.43 -27.45 -1.46
CA GLN A 511 -18.74 -28.11 -0.19
C GLN A 511 -18.26 -27.28 1.01
N ASN A 512 -17.22 -26.46 0.84
CA ASN A 512 -16.51 -25.78 1.92
C ASN A 512 -16.85 -24.28 2.00
N VAL A 513 -17.04 -23.59 0.86
CA VAL A 513 -17.35 -22.15 0.80
C VAL A 513 -18.76 -21.82 1.31
N SER A 514 -19.68 -22.78 1.26
CA SER A 514 -21.02 -22.68 1.85
C SER A 514 -20.99 -22.34 3.36
N GLN A 515 -19.88 -22.61 4.06
CA GLN A 515 -19.69 -22.25 5.48
C GLN A 515 -19.09 -20.84 5.70
N VAL A 516 -18.56 -20.19 4.66
CA VAL A 516 -17.83 -18.91 4.74
C VAL A 516 -18.75 -17.70 4.52
N GLN A 517 -19.80 -17.84 3.70
CA GLN A 517 -20.74 -16.75 3.38
C GLN A 517 -21.48 -16.16 4.59
N THR A 518 -21.41 -16.80 5.78
CA THR A 518 -22.01 -16.32 7.03
C THR A 518 -21.17 -15.27 7.77
N LEU A 519 -19.94 -14.98 7.32
CA LEU A 519 -19.00 -14.06 7.98
C LEU A 519 -18.62 -12.89 7.06
N THR A 520 -19.59 -12.08 6.64
CA THR A 520 -19.28 -10.79 6.01
C THR A 520 -18.72 -9.86 7.09
N ARG A 521 -17.39 -9.80 7.19
CA ARG A 521 -16.68 -8.90 8.10
C ARG A 521 -16.61 -7.52 7.44
N THR A 522 -16.91 -6.47 8.21
CA THR A 522 -16.93 -5.09 7.72
C THR A 522 -15.57 -4.70 7.18
N SER A 523 -15.53 -4.35 5.89
CA SER A 523 -14.37 -3.75 5.23
C SER A 523 -14.03 -2.43 5.93
N ASN A 524 -12.87 -2.40 6.59
CA ASN A 524 -12.20 -1.15 6.90
C ASN A 524 -11.21 -0.90 5.77
N THR A 525 -11.27 0.31 5.18
CA THR A 525 -10.28 0.76 4.20
C THR A 525 -8.87 0.54 4.75
N ILE A 526 -8.03 -0.23 4.03
CA ILE A 526 -6.60 -0.32 4.34
C ILE A 526 -6.05 1.10 4.35
N SER A 527 -5.53 1.54 5.50
CA SER A 527 -4.98 2.88 5.65
C SER A 527 -3.50 2.98 5.24
N ARG A 528 -2.83 1.83 5.02
CA ARG A 528 -1.39 1.77 4.81
C ARG A 528 -0.99 0.68 3.79
N PRO A 529 -0.17 1.01 2.77
CA PRO A 529 0.22 0.08 1.71
C PRO A 529 1.05 -1.08 2.25
N PHE A 530 0.77 -2.31 1.78
CA PHE A 530 1.69 -3.44 1.97
C PHE A 530 2.80 -3.41 0.92
N THR A 531 3.94 -3.97 1.30
CA THR A 531 5.07 -4.09 0.39
C THR A 531 4.84 -5.33 -0.44
N ARG A 532 4.82 -5.16 -1.78
CA ARG A 532 4.67 -6.27 -2.72
C ARG A 532 5.72 -7.35 -2.41
N PRO A 533 5.37 -8.65 -2.49
CA PRO A 533 6.32 -9.70 -2.14
C PRO A 533 7.57 -9.65 -3.01
N HIS A 534 8.70 -10.08 -2.44
CA HIS A 534 10.01 -9.98 -3.08
C HIS A 534 10.44 -11.32 -3.69
N PHE A 535 10.69 -11.31 -4.99
CA PHE A 535 11.38 -12.40 -5.68
C PHE A 535 12.90 -12.23 -5.54
N VAL A 536 13.56 -13.12 -4.78
CA VAL A 536 14.93 -12.85 -4.30
C VAL A 536 16.07 -13.29 -5.21
N HIS A 537 15.85 -14.24 -6.14
CA HIS A 537 16.91 -14.81 -6.99
C HIS A 537 18.13 -15.36 -6.21
N LYS A 538 17.92 -15.92 -5.01
CA LYS A 538 18.99 -16.42 -4.11
C LYS A 538 19.08 -17.94 -4.12
N SER A 539 20.27 -18.50 -3.95
CA SER A 539 20.41 -19.95 -3.73
C SER A 539 20.21 -20.30 -2.26
N ILE A 540 19.59 -21.46 -1.99
CA ILE A 540 19.48 -22.04 -0.65
C ILE A 540 20.82 -22.62 -0.19
N ASN A 541 21.67 -23.06 -1.12
CA ASN A 541 22.98 -23.66 -0.83
C ASN A 541 24.09 -22.64 -1.10
N LYS A 542 25.07 -22.55 -0.18
CA LYS A 542 26.29 -21.76 -0.38
C LYS A 542 27.25 -22.40 -1.38
#